data_AF-A0A355BJL9-F1
#
_entry.id   AF-A0A355BJL9-F1
#
_cell.length_a   1.000
_cell.length_b   1.000
_cell.length_c   1.000
_cell.angle_alpha   90.00
_cell.angle_beta   90.00
_cell.angle_gamma   90.00
#
_symmetry.space_group_name_H-M   'P 1'
#
loop_
_entity.id
_entity.type
_entity.pdbx_description
1 polymer ?
#
loop_
_entity_poly.entity_id
_entity_poly.type
_entity_poly.pdbx_seq_one_letter_code
_entity_poly.pdbx_strand_id
1 'polypeptide(L)'
;MEQQIEEYLAYLSVERGLAQNTLDAYGRDLRAYARFLQQHNFTSFRQTEKEAVRAYLEQLHNLGRASSTISRNLAAIKSFYQFLVREDLLATDPTLHLDSPKVAKRLPRVLNLSEVETLLNQPSLEDAHSVRDKAMLEVIYATGIRVSELVSLNVLDINLETGYLRCIGKGSKERIVPLGSVAIK
;
A
#
# COMPACT_ATOMS: atom_id res chain seq x y z
N MET A 1 -12.29 -7.90 20.99
CA MET A 1 -11.18 -7.74 20.02
C MET A 1 -11.67 -7.18 18.69
N GLU A 2 -12.59 -7.84 17.97
CA GLU A 2 -13.04 -7.36 16.65
C GLU A 2 -13.60 -5.93 16.69
N GLN A 3 -14.49 -5.64 17.64
CA GLN A 3 -15.06 -4.29 17.80
C GLN A 3 -13.97 -3.20 17.91
N GLN A 4 -12.91 -3.43 18.69
CA GLN A 4 -11.82 -2.46 18.85
C GLN A 4 -11.03 -2.29 17.55
N ILE A 5 -10.89 -3.35 16.75
CA ILE A 5 -10.28 -3.26 15.41
C ILE A 5 -11.15 -2.40 14.50
N GLU A 6 -12.48 -2.59 14.52
CA GLU A 6 -13.40 -1.79 13.71
C GLU A 6 -13.40 -0.32 14.11
N GLU A 7 -13.43 -0.01 15.40
CA GLU A 7 -13.31 1.34 15.94
C GLU A 7 -12.00 2.01 15.49
N TYR A 8 -10.89 1.28 15.55
CA TYR A 8 -9.60 1.77 15.06
C TYR A 8 -9.60 2.02 13.54
N LEU A 9 -10.17 1.12 12.75
CA LEU A 9 -10.24 1.30 11.29
C LEU A 9 -11.15 2.48 10.92
N ALA A 10 -12.23 2.69 11.66
CA ALA A 10 -13.08 3.87 11.52
C ALA A 10 -12.31 5.16 11.86
N TYR A 11 -11.57 5.17 12.97
CA TYR A 11 -10.68 6.28 13.34
C TYR A 11 -9.65 6.59 12.23
N LEU A 12 -8.97 5.57 11.67
CA LEU A 12 -8.01 5.76 10.58
C LEU A 12 -8.66 6.31 9.30
N SER A 13 -9.89 5.89 9.02
CA SER A 13 -10.64 6.34 7.84
C SER A 13 -11.08 7.80 8.00
N VAL A 14 -11.74 8.12 9.13
CA VAL A 14 -12.42 9.40 9.35
C VAL A 14 -11.44 10.49 9.79
N GLU A 15 -10.64 10.24 10.82
CA GLU A 15 -9.76 11.29 11.38
C GLU A 15 -8.44 11.43 10.62
N ARG A 16 -7.90 10.33 10.11
CA ARG A 16 -6.60 10.33 9.45
C ARG A 16 -6.66 10.27 7.93
N GLY A 17 -7.84 10.03 7.35
CA GLY A 17 -8.04 9.99 5.90
C GLY A 17 -7.15 8.97 5.19
N LEU A 18 -6.86 7.82 5.81
CA LEU A 18 -6.03 6.80 5.17
C LEU A 18 -6.74 6.17 3.97
N ALA A 19 -5.97 5.83 2.95
CA ALA A 19 -6.49 5.14 1.77
C ALA A 19 -7.05 3.75 2.13
N GLN A 20 -8.12 3.34 1.44
CA GLN A 20 -8.80 2.06 1.66
C GLN A 20 -7.84 0.87 1.67
N ASN A 21 -6.88 0.82 0.73
CA ASN A 21 -5.89 -0.26 0.66
C ASN A 21 -5.05 -0.39 1.94
N THR A 22 -4.78 0.73 2.65
CA THR A 22 -4.08 0.69 3.94
C THR A 22 -4.99 0.21 5.05
N LEU A 23 -6.26 0.62 5.06
CA LEU A 23 -7.27 0.11 6.01
C LEU A 23 -7.44 -1.40 5.87
N ASP A 24 -7.59 -1.90 4.64
CA ASP A 24 -7.73 -3.34 4.36
C ASP A 24 -6.48 -4.13 4.75
N ALA A 25 -5.30 -3.55 4.52
CA ALA A 25 -4.03 -4.16 4.93
C ALA A 25 -3.92 -4.24 6.46
N TYR A 26 -4.23 -3.15 7.17
CA TYR A 26 -4.16 -3.09 8.63
C TYR A 26 -5.22 -3.98 9.27
N GLY A 27 -6.46 -3.97 8.77
CA GLY A 27 -7.53 -4.83 9.25
C GLY A 27 -7.20 -6.31 9.11
N ARG A 28 -6.61 -6.74 7.98
CA ARG A 28 -6.15 -8.12 7.81
C ARG A 28 -5.04 -8.50 8.77
N ASP A 29 -4.04 -7.63 8.95
CA ASP A 29 -2.92 -7.87 9.87
C ASP A 29 -3.42 -7.97 11.32
N LEU A 30 -4.26 -7.03 11.77
CA LEU A 30 -4.79 -7.00 13.13
C LEU A 30 -5.70 -8.19 13.43
N ARG A 31 -6.55 -8.62 12.48
CA ARG A 31 -7.36 -9.84 12.64
C ARG A 31 -6.51 -11.11 12.66
N ALA A 32 -5.41 -11.15 11.89
CA ALA A 32 -4.47 -12.27 11.98
C ALA A 32 -3.78 -12.31 13.34
N TYR A 33 -3.39 -11.15 13.88
CA TYR A 33 -2.83 -11.04 15.22
C TYR A 33 -3.85 -11.40 16.31
N ALA A 34 -5.10 -10.94 16.21
CA ALA A 34 -6.17 -11.31 17.16
C ALA A 34 -6.42 -12.82 17.19
N ARG A 35 -6.41 -13.48 16.02
CA ARG A 35 -6.51 -14.96 15.95
C ARG A 35 -5.33 -15.65 16.63
N PHE A 36 -4.12 -15.16 16.44
CA PHE A 36 -2.94 -15.66 17.15
C PHE A 36 -3.12 -15.52 18.67
N LEU A 37 -3.55 -14.35 19.16
CA LEU A 37 -3.79 -14.12 20.58
C LEU A 37 -4.81 -15.11 21.16
N GLN A 38 -5.92 -15.32 20.44
CA GLN A 38 -6.96 -16.28 20.85
C GLN A 38 -6.41 -17.72 20.92
N GLN A 39 -5.56 -18.13 19.97
CA GLN A 39 -4.90 -19.45 19.99
C GLN A 39 -3.97 -19.63 21.19
N HIS A 40 -3.46 -18.53 21.75
CA HIS A 40 -2.60 -18.50 22.94
C HIS A 40 -3.37 -18.12 24.22
N ASN A 41 -4.70 -18.30 24.23
CA ASN A 41 -5.59 -18.08 25.38
C ASN A 41 -5.72 -16.62 25.86
N PHE A 42 -5.32 -15.64 25.05
CA PHE A 42 -5.61 -14.23 25.35
C PHE A 42 -7.04 -13.90 24.91
N THR A 43 -7.85 -13.35 25.82
CA THR A 43 -9.24 -12.97 25.55
C THR A 43 -9.40 -11.47 25.23
N SER A 44 -8.38 -10.66 25.53
CA SER A 44 -8.36 -9.22 25.27
C SER A 44 -6.96 -8.69 24.94
N PHE A 45 -6.89 -7.63 24.13
CA PHE A 45 -5.66 -6.85 23.90
C PHE A 45 -5.12 -6.21 25.18
N ARG A 46 -5.94 -6.09 26.23
CA ARG A 46 -5.47 -5.59 27.54
C ARG A 46 -4.55 -6.57 28.28
N GLN A 47 -4.66 -7.85 27.97
CA GLN A 47 -3.90 -8.92 28.63
C GLN A 47 -2.54 -9.19 27.95
N THR A 48 -2.28 -8.54 26.82
CA THR A 48 -1.10 -8.82 26.02
C THR A 48 0.06 -7.93 26.43
N GLU A 49 1.19 -8.56 26.67
CA GLU A 49 2.46 -7.88 26.95
C GLU A 49 3.37 -7.93 25.72
N LYS A 50 4.55 -7.32 25.85
CA LYS A 50 5.57 -7.24 24.80
C LYS A 50 5.94 -8.62 24.24
N GLU A 51 5.97 -9.62 25.11
CA GLU A 51 6.31 -11.01 24.84
C GLU A 51 5.31 -11.65 23.87
N ALA A 52 4.01 -11.36 24.01
CA ALA A 52 2.98 -11.86 23.11
C ALA A 52 3.14 -11.27 21.71
N VAL A 53 3.46 -9.98 21.60
CA VAL A 53 3.74 -9.34 20.30
C VAL A 53 5.00 -9.94 19.67
N ARG A 54 6.07 -10.13 20.46
CA ARG A 54 7.31 -10.76 19.97
C ARG A 54 7.07 -12.18 19.46
N ALA A 55 6.35 -12.99 20.22
CA ALA A 55 5.99 -14.35 19.82
C ALA A 55 5.21 -14.39 18.51
N TYR A 56 4.29 -13.42 18.29
CA TYR A 56 3.59 -13.29 17.01
C TYR A 56 4.54 -12.98 15.84
N LEU A 57 5.46 -12.03 16.02
CA LEU A 57 6.44 -11.67 14.98
C LEU A 57 7.38 -12.84 14.67
N GLU A 58 7.79 -13.61 15.69
CA GLU A 58 8.57 -14.84 15.53
C GLU A 58 7.78 -15.91 14.77
N GLN A 59 6.48 -16.08 15.05
CA GLN A 59 5.63 -16.97 14.26
C GLN A 59 5.57 -16.54 12.79
N LEU A 60 5.41 -15.24 12.49
CA LEU A 60 5.42 -14.76 11.11
C LEU A 60 6.76 -15.03 10.42
N HIS A 61 7.86 -14.86 11.14
CA HIS A 61 9.20 -15.19 10.66
C HIS A 61 9.34 -16.69 10.35
N ASN A 62 8.90 -17.55 11.27
CA ASN A 62 8.96 -19.02 11.13
C ASN A 62 8.05 -19.54 10.00
N LEU A 63 6.98 -18.81 9.67
CA LEU A 63 6.14 -19.06 8.50
C LEU A 63 6.75 -18.55 7.18
N GLY A 64 7.99 -18.05 7.19
CA GLY A 64 8.69 -17.58 5.99
C GLY A 64 8.13 -16.28 5.41
N ARG A 65 7.45 -15.46 6.21
CA ARG A 65 6.92 -14.17 5.71
C ARG A 65 8.07 -13.21 5.42
N ALA A 66 7.95 -12.47 4.32
CA ALA A 66 8.92 -11.44 3.95
C ALA A 66 9.07 -10.38 5.06
N SER A 67 10.29 -9.87 5.27
CA SER A 67 10.56 -8.86 6.30
C SER A 67 9.73 -7.59 6.13
N SER A 68 9.37 -7.22 4.88
CA SER A 68 8.45 -6.12 4.59
C SER A 68 7.04 -6.37 5.11
N THR A 69 6.54 -7.61 5.02
CA THR A 69 5.25 -8.03 5.57
C THR A 69 5.26 -7.99 7.09
N ILE A 70 6.32 -8.51 7.72
CA ILE A 70 6.48 -8.48 9.19
C ILE A 70 6.55 -7.03 9.69
N SER A 71 7.33 -6.18 9.00
CA SER A 71 7.44 -4.75 9.33
C SER A 71 6.09 -4.02 9.23
N ARG A 72 5.29 -4.30 8.18
CA ARG A 72 3.92 -3.77 8.03
C ARG A 72 2.99 -4.26 9.14
N ASN A 73 3.06 -5.54 9.50
CA ASN A 73 2.27 -6.10 10.61
C ASN A 73 2.59 -5.38 11.92
N LEU A 74 3.87 -5.21 12.23
CA LEU A 74 4.28 -4.48 13.43
C LEU A 74 3.86 -2.99 13.38
N ALA A 75 3.90 -2.34 12.22
CA ALA A 75 3.41 -0.97 12.08
C ALA A 75 1.90 -0.86 12.35
N ALA A 76 1.11 -1.82 11.86
CA ALA A 76 -0.33 -1.90 12.13
C ALA A 76 -0.60 -2.12 13.63
N ILE A 77 0.11 -3.07 14.26
CA ILE A 77 -0.01 -3.40 15.69
C ILE A 77 0.39 -2.21 16.57
N LYS A 78 1.52 -1.54 16.29
CA LYS A 78 1.97 -0.33 17.00
C LYS A 78 0.93 0.77 16.94
N SER A 79 0.49 1.12 15.73
CA SER A 79 -0.49 2.18 15.52
C SER A 79 -1.84 1.85 16.18
N PHE A 80 -2.20 0.56 16.26
CA PHE A 80 -3.40 0.10 16.96
C PHE A 80 -3.27 0.23 18.49
N TYR A 81 -2.18 -0.23 19.09
CA TYR A 81 -1.99 -0.08 20.54
C TYR A 81 -1.87 1.39 20.96
N GLN A 82 -1.25 2.24 20.15
CA GLN A 82 -1.24 3.69 20.35
C GLN A 82 -2.66 4.29 20.34
N PHE A 83 -3.53 3.83 19.44
CA PHE A 83 -4.94 4.20 19.45
C PHE A 83 -5.63 3.74 20.72
N LEU A 84 -5.45 2.49 21.15
CA LEU A 84 -6.07 1.99 22.39
C LEU A 84 -5.62 2.76 23.63
N VAL A 85 -4.35 3.19 23.70
CA VAL A 85 -3.87 4.04 24.80
C VAL A 85 -4.48 5.44 24.72
N ARG A 86 -4.61 6.01 23.52
CA ARG A 86 -5.25 7.32 23.31
C ARG A 86 -6.72 7.34 23.73
N GLU A 87 -7.43 6.23 23.54
CA GLU A 87 -8.84 6.07 23.93
C GLU A 87 -9.01 5.60 25.39
N ASP A 88 -7.96 5.67 26.22
CA ASP A 88 -7.94 5.20 27.62
C ASP A 88 -8.35 3.71 27.79
N LEU A 89 -8.26 2.93 26.71
CA LEU A 89 -8.51 1.49 26.72
C LEU A 89 -7.31 0.68 27.20
N LEU A 90 -6.14 1.30 27.31
CA LEU A 90 -4.90 0.70 27.82
C LEU A 90 -4.10 1.77 28.55
N ALA A 91 -3.52 1.43 29.69
CA ALA A 91 -2.64 2.36 30.42
C ALA A 91 -1.25 2.50 29.76
N THR A 92 -0.78 1.41 29.13
CA THR A 92 0.58 1.33 28.58
C THR A 92 0.54 0.61 27.23
N ASP A 93 1.34 1.10 26.28
CA ASP A 93 1.51 0.46 24.96
C ASP A 93 2.56 -0.67 25.04
N PRO A 94 2.19 -1.95 24.81
CA PRO A 94 3.11 -3.09 24.87
C PRO A 94 4.15 -3.10 23.74
N THR A 95 4.04 -2.19 22.77
CA THR A 95 4.89 -2.13 21.56
C THR A 95 5.96 -1.04 21.58
N LEU A 96 5.98 -0.18 22.61
CA LEU A 96 6.87 0.99 22.74
C LEU A 96 8.35 0.67 22.48
N HIS A 97 8.83 -0.50 22.92
CA HIS A 97 10.23 -0.92 22.82
C HIS A 97 10.44 -2.10 21.88
N LEU A 98 9.59 -2.25 20.87
CA LEU A 98 9.77 -3.24 19.81
C LEU A 98 10.37 -2.59 18.58
N ASP A 99 11.50 -3.11 18.11
CA ASP A 99 12.13 -2.64 16.88
C ASP A 99 11.53 -3.33 15.67
N SER A 100 11.34 -2.56 14.60
CA SER A 100 10.92 -3.14 13.32
C SER A 100 12.07 -3.89 12.67
N PRO A 101 11.81 -5.07 12.07
CA PRO A 101 12.84 -5.80 11.37
C PRO A 101 13.42 -4.93 10.24
N LYS A 102 14.74 -4.95 10.09
CA LYS A 102 15.42 -4.23 9.01
C LYS A 102 14.97 -4.80 7.67
N VAL A 103 14.17 -4.04 6.95
CA VAL A 103 13.78 -4.39 5.57
C VAL A 103 14.99 -4.12 4.68
N ALA A 104 15.58 -5.17 4.13
CA ALA A 104 16.66 -5.02 3.17
C ALA A 104 16.17 -4.21 1.97
N LYS A 105 16.83 -3.08 1.68
CA LYS A 105 16.56 -2.30 0.48
C LYS A 105 17.13 -3.08 -0.71
N ARG A 106 16.25 -3.74 -1.46
CA ARG A 106 16.63 -4.24 -2.79
C ARG A 106 16.73 -3.06 -3.73
N LEU A 107 17.81 -2.98 -4.49
CA LEU A 107 17.89 -2.02 -5.58
C LEU A 107 16.83 -2.36 -6.63
N PRO A 108 16.09 -1.38 -7.16
CA PRO A 108 15.19 -1.62 -8.28
C PRO A 108 15.98 -2.22 -9.44
N ARG A 109 15.42 -3.24 -10.09
CA ARG A 109 15.94 -3.68 -11.38
C ARG A 109 15.51 -2.64 -12.41
N VAL A 110 16.47 -2.08 -13.13
CA VAL A 110 16.22 -1.17 -14.24
C VAL A 110 16.24 -1.95 -15.55
N LEU A 111 15.36 -1.58 -16.47
CA LEU A 111 15.37 -2.11 -17.83
C LEU A 111 16.43 -1.36 -18.64
N ASN A 112 17.14 -2.08 -19.50
CA ASN A 112 17.96 -1.45 -20.52
C ASN A 112 17.10 -0.97 -21.71
N LEU A 113 17.68 -0.17 -22.61
CA LEU A 113 16.96 0.41 -23.74
C LEU A 113 16.27 -0.64 -24.62
N SER A 114 16.94 -1.75 -24.93
CA SER A 114 16.37 -2.82 -25.76
C SER A 114 15.24 -3.56 -25.04
N GLU A 115 15.33 -3.77 -23.73
CA GLU A 115 14.24 -4.32 -22.93
C GLU A 115 13.01 -3.39 -22.92
N VAL A 116 13.24 -2.07 -22.85
CA VAL A 116 12.16 -1.06 -22.95
C VAL A 116 11.52 -1.08 -24.33
N GLU A 117 12.30 -1.04 -25.41
CA GLU A 117 11.79 -1.10 -26.79
C GLU A 117 10.99 -2.39 -27.04
N THR A 118 11.50 -3.52 -26.53
CA THR A 118 10.80 -4.81 -26.61
C THR A 118 9.46 -4.73 -25.90
N LEU A 119 9.42 -4.20 -24.67
CA LEU A 119 8.20 -4.06 -23.88
C LEU A 119 7.18 -3.15 -24.58
N LEU A 120 7.60 -1.99 -25.06
CA LEU A 120 6.73 -1.04 -25.74
C LEU A 120 6.12 -1.64 -27.02
N ASN A 121 6.84 -2.53 -27.71
CA ASN A 121 6.39 -3.14 -28.97
C ASN A 121 5.66 -4.48 -28.81
N GLN A 122 5.38 -4.94 -27.59
CA GLN A 122 4.64 -6.19 -27.37
C GLN A 122 3.17 -6.15 -27.83
N PRO A 123 2.39 -5.08 -27.60
CA PRO A 123 0.98 -5.09 -27.99
C PRO A 123 0.82 -5.04 -29.51
N SER A 124 -0.07 -5.88 -30.06
CA SER A 124 -0.46 -5.80 -31.47
C SER A 124 -1.33 -4.57 -31.74
N LEU A 125 -1.53 -4.21 -33.01
CA LEU A 125 -2.42 -3.11 -33.40
C LEU A 125 -3.68 -3.62 -34.12
N GLU A 126 -4.02 -4.89 -33.89
CA GLU A 126 -5.08 -5.60 -34.62
C GLU A 126 -6.46 -5.48 -33.96
N ASP A 127 -6.50 -5.18 -32.66
CA ASP A 127 -7.73 -5.04 -31.89
C ASP A 127 -7.69 -3.85 -30.93
N ALA A 128 -8.87 -3.40 -30.50
CA ALA A 128 -9.03 -2.23 -29.66
C ALA A 128 -8.37 -2.35 -28.27
N HIS A 129 -8.28 -3.56 -27.70
CA HIS A 129 -7.60 -3.76 -26.42
C HIS A 129 -6.10 -3.63 -26.57
N SER A 130 -5.52 -4.21 -27.62
CA SER A 130 -4.08 -4.12 -27.86
C SER A 130 -3.64 -2.70 -28.22
N VAL A 131 -4.45 -1.95 -28.98
CA VAL A 131 -4.22 -0.51 -29.22
C VAL A 131 -4.28 0.30 -27.92
N ARG A 132 -5.27 0.04 -27.05
CA ARG A 132 -5.36 0.68 -25.74
C ARG A 132 -4.11 0.38 -24.90
N ASP A 133 -3.69 -0.88 -24.85
CA ASP A 133 -2.54 -1.30 -24.03
C ASP A 133 -1.24 -0.67 -24.55
N LYS A 134 -1.06 -0.54 -25.87
CA LYS A 134 0.03 0.24 -26.48
C LYS A 134 0.02 1.69 -26.02
N ALA A 135 -1.11 2.38 -26.13
CA ALA A 135 -1.24 3.77 -25.70
C ALA A 135 -0.95 3.92 -24.20
N MET A 136 -1.44 3.00 -23.37
CA MET A 136 -1.19 2.96 -21.93
C MET A 136 0.32 2.84 -21.60
N LEU A 137 1.04 1.98 -22.32
CA LEU A 137 2.49 1.81 -22.15
C LEU A 137 3.27 3.06 -22.57
N GLU A 138 2.95 3.64 -23.73
CA GLU A 138 3.60 4.87 -24.22
C GLU A 138 3.35 6.05 -23.27
N VAL A 139 2.13 6.19 -22.74
CA VAL A 139 1.81 7.24 -21.76
C VAL A 139 2.60 7.05 -20.46
N ILE A 140 2.66 5.83 -19.91
CA ILE A 140 3.48 5.56 -18.70
C ILE A 140 4.95 5.89 -18.97
N TYR A 141 5.48 5.46 -20.11
CA TYR A 141 6.87 5.69 -20.47
C TYR A 141 7.18 7.18 -20.63
N ALA A 142 6.30 7.94 -21.28
CA ALA A 142 6.48 9.36 -21.53
C ALA A 142 6.31 10.22 -20.27
N THR A 143 5.43 9.84 -19.34
CA THR A 143 5.00 10.72 -18.24
C THR A 143 5.46 10.26 -16.85
N GLY A 144 5.82 8.99 -16.69
CA GLY A 144 6.18 8.40 -15.40
C GLY A 144 5.03 8.37 -14.38
N ILE A 145 3.78 8.51 -14.81
CA ILE A 145 2.61 8.36 -13.92
C ILE A 145 2.47 6.92 -13.43
N ARG A 146 1.82 6.75 -12.28
CA ARG A 146 1.55 5.42 -11.73
C ARG A 146 0.43 4.74 -12.50
N VAL A 147 0.42 3.41 -12.52
CA VAL A 147 -0.66 2.60 -13.12
C VAL A 147 -2.04 3.00 -12.56
N SER A 148 -2.15 3.25 -11.25
CA SER A 148 -3.40 3.70 -10.63
C SER A 148 -3.85 5.07 -11.13
N GLU A 149 -2.91 5.96 -11.46
CA GLU A 149 -3.22 7.28 -12.01
C GLU A 149 -3.66 7.16 -13.47
N LEU A 150 -3.00 6.31 -14.26
CA LEU A 150 -3.34 6.03 -15.66
C LEU A 150 -4.76 5.48 -15.82
N VAL A 151 -5.12 4.44 -15.05
CA VAL A 151 -6.44 3.78 -15.19
C VAL A 151 -7.60 4.64 -14.65
N SER A 152 -7.30 5.76 -13.99
CA SER A 152 -8.29 6.72 -13.51
C SER A 152 -8.41 7.97 -14.39
N LEU A 153 -7.63 8.08 -15.47
CA LEU A 153 -7.75 9.20 -16.41
C LEU A 153 -9.08 9.17 -17.15
N ASN A 154 -9.71 10.34 -17.28
CA ASN A 154 -10.84 10.54 -18.18
C ASN A 154 -10.38 11.28 -19.45
N VAL A 155 -11.22 11.26 -20.48
CA VAL A 155 -10.95 11.98 -21.75
C VAL A 155 -10.68 13.47 -21.51
N LEU A 156 -11.39 14.09 -20.57
CA LEU A 156 -11.23 15.51 -20.22
C LEU A 156 -9.93 15.82 -19.47
N ASP A 157 -9.23 14.81 -18.98
CA ASP A 157 -7.97 14.99 -18.27
C ASP A 157 -6.78 15.09 -19.24
N ILE A 158 -7.00 14.89 -20.54
CA ILE A 158 -5.96 14.87 -21.56
C ILE A 158 -6.21 16.01 -22.56
N ASN A 159 -5.22 16.87 -22.73
CA ASN A 159 -5.20 17.86 -23.80
C ASN A 159 -4.09 17.49 -24.81
N LEU A 160 -4.51 16.88 -25.92
CA LEU A 160 -3.60 16.46 -26.99
C LEU A 160 -3.09 17.64 -27.83
N GLU A 161 -3.85 18.74 -27.91
CA GLU A 161 -3.44 19.94 -28.69
C GLU A 161 -2.24 20.62 -28.03
N THR A 162 -2.30 20.80 -26.71
CA THR A 162 -1.23 21.41 -25.92
C THR A 162 -0.23 20.39 -25.36
N GLY A 163 -0.52 19.09 -25.49
CA GLY A 163 0.37 18.00 -25.10
C GLY A 163 0.57 17.85 -23.59
N TYR A 164 -0.51 17.83 -22.79
CA TYR A 164 -0.42 17.53 -21.37
C TYR A 164 -1.59 16.67 -20.88
N LEU A 165 -1.38 15.98 -19.76
CA LEU A 165 -2.42 15.32 -18.98
C LEU A 165 -2.46 15.88 -17.57
N ARG A 166 -3.63 15.75 -16.96
CA ARG A 166 -3.92 16.11 -15.58
C ARG A 166 -4.15 14.83 -14.80
N CYS A 167 -3.44 14.63 -13.71
CA CYS A 167 -3.63 13.43 -12.89
C CYS A 167 -3.71 13.76 -11.40
N ILE A 168 -4.49 12.95 -10.68
CA ILE A 168 -4.68 13.06 -9.23
C ILE A 168 -3.83 11.98 -8.57
N GLY A 169 -2.79 12.41 -7.86
CA GLY A 169 -1.84 11.53 -7.18
C GLY A 169 -2.20 11.26 -5.71
N LYS A 170 -1.27 10.61 -5.01
CA LYS A 170 -1.39 10.28 -3.58
C LYS A 170 -1.75 11.52 -2.74
N GLY A 171 -2.76 11.39 -1.88
CA GLY A 171 -3.26 12.48 -1.04
C GLY A 171 -4.18 13.45 -1.79
N SER A 172 -4.79 13.00 -2.88
CA SER A 172 -5.71 13.78 -3.73
C SER A 172 -5.07 15.06 -4.29
N LYS A 173 -3.76 15.03 -4.53
CA LYS A 173 -3.01 16.16 -5.09
C LYS A 173 -3.01 16.08 -6.61
N GLU A 174 -3.52 17.14 -7.23
CA GLU A 174 -3.55 17.29 -8.68
C GLU A 174 -2.20 17.79 -9.21
N ARG A 175 -1.79 17.31 -10.38
CA ARG A 175 -0.63 17.82 -11.13
C ARG A 175 -0.85 17.73 -12.64
N ILE A 176 -0.20 18.64 -13.36
CA ILE A 176 -0.10 18.61 -14.82
C ILE A 176 1.21 17.92 -15.21
N VAL A 177 1.14 16.98 -16.14
CA VAL A 177 2.29 16.25 -16.66
C VAL A 177 2.33 16.39 -18.18
N PRO A 178 3.44 16.88 -18.76
CA PRO A 178 3.58 16.93 -20.21
C PRO A 178 3.50 15.54 -20.83
N LEU A 179 2.85 15.39 -21.98
CA LEU A 179 2.95 14.20 -22.82
C LEU A 179 4.03 14.43 -23.87
N GLY A 180 4.94 13.47 -23.99
CA GLY A 180 5.87 13.43 -25.12
C GLY A 180 5.12 13.24 -26.44
N SER A 181 5.66 13.81 -27.52
CA SER A 181 5.06 13.74 -28.86
C SER A 181 4.87 12.31 -29.40
N VAL A 182 5.62 11.34 -28.87
CA VAL A 182 5.49 9.91 -29.23
C VAL A 182 4.21 9.30 -28.66
N ALA A 183 3.77 9.75 -27.47
CA ALA A 183 2.56 9.23 -26.84
C ALA A 183 1.25 9.87 -27.38
N ILE A 184 1.37 10.95 -28.17
CA ILE A 184 0.24 11.66 -28.79
C ILE A 184 -0.07 11.11 -30.20
N LYS A 185 0.91 10.47 -30.84
CA LYS A 185 0.81 9.92 -32.20
C LYS A 185 0.19 8.53 -32.21
#